data_AF-A0A1H7Q593-F1
#
_entry.id   AF-A0A1H7Q593-F1
#
_cell.length_a   1.000
_cell.length_b   1.000
_cell.length_c   1.000
_cell.angle_alpha   90.00
_cell.angle_beta   90.00
_cell.angle_gamma   90.00
#
_symmetry.space_group_name_H-M   'P 1'
#
loop_
_entity.id
_entity.type
_entity.pdbx_description
1 polymer ?
#
loop_
_entity_poly.entity_id
_entity_poly.type
_entity_poly.pdbx_seq_one_letter_code
_entity_poly.pdbx_strand_id
1 'polypeptide(L)'
;MTTPTFVTCDLLDDHPDLDIQVLYPSIDGKFFKSYGGVKSFGGEAVTVKCFEDNSRVKELLATDGQGKVLVVDGGSSMRCALMGDMIAESAVKYGWSGVIINGCVRDVDAIASLNLGVHALAAIPQKSNRKGVGETNITIQIGNITIQPGDYIYADNNGIIVSKTKLVD
;
A
#
# COMPACT_ATOMS: atom_id res chain seq x y z
N MET A 1 20.11 1.12 0.56
CA MET A 1 19.83 1.74 1.86
C MET A 1 19.05 0.73 2.67
N THR A 2 19.41 0.51 3.92
CA THR A 2 18.70 -0.39 4.84
C THR A 2 17.30 0.18 5.08
N THR A 3 16.26 -0.58 4.75
CA THR A 3 14.88 -0.21 5.09
C THR A 3 14.80 0.06 6.60
N PRO A 4 14.27 1.20 7.05
CA PRO A 4 14.10 1.47 8.48
C PRO A 4 13.34 0.32 9.12
N THR A 5 13.95 -0.30 10.13
CA THR A 5 13.32 -1.40 10.86
C THR A 5 12.56 -0.79 12.03
N PHE A 6 11.27 -0.53 11.83
CA PHE A 6 10.34 -0.16 12.88
C PHE A 6 9.30 -1.27 13.07
N VAL A 7 8.63 -1.25 14.22
CA VAL A 7 7.47 -2.07 14.53
C VAL A 7 6.29 -1.12 14.76
N THR A 8 5.14 -1.40 14.16
CA THR A 8 3.97 -0.48 14.25
C THR A 8 3.44 -0.35 15.69
N CYS A 9 3.59 -1.38 16.52
CA CYS A 9 3.30 -1.33 17.95
C CYS A 9 4.13 -0.27 18.66
N ASP A 10 5.47 -0.31 18.49
CA ASP A 10 6.38 0.65 19.10
C ASP A 10 6.07 2.08 18.64
N LEU A 11 5.74 2.28 17.36
CA LEU A 11 5.35 3.60 16.85
C LEU A 11 4.11 4.17 17.55
N LEU A 12 3.15 3.34 17.94
CA LEU A 12 1.97 3.78 18.71
C LEU A 12 2.33 4.09 20.17
N ASP A 13 3.12 3.21 20.79
CA ASP A 13 3.51 3.34 22.20
C ASP A 13 4.45 4.54 22.44
N ASP A 14 5.34 4.82 21.49
CA ASP A 14 6.30 5.93 21.54
C ASP A 14 5.67 7.30 21.26
N HIS A 15 4.48 7.34 20.65
CA HIS A 15 3.79 8.57 20.26
C HIS A 15 2.34 8.65 20.78
N PRO A 16 2.12 8.51 22.11
CA PRO A 16 0.78 8.42 22.69
C PRO A 16 -0.04 9.72 22.54
N ASP A 17 0.64 10.86 22.33
CA ASP A 17 0.02 12.17 22.16
C ASP A 17 -0.38 12.47 20.71
N LEU A 18 0.04 11.64 19.75
CA LEU A 18 -0.29 11.83 18.33
C LEU A 18 -1.59 11.10 17.98
N ASP A 19 -2.41 11.74 17.13
CA ASP A 19 -3.62 11.17 16.53
C ASP A 19 -3.23 10.22 15.38
N ILE A 20 -2.64 9.07 15.73
CA ILE A 20 -2.27 8.01 14.79
C ILE A 20 -3.48 7.13 14.53
N GLN A 21 -3.89 7.04 13.26
CA GLN A 21 -5.00 6.18 12.87
C GLN A 21 -4.50 4.74 12.69
N VAL A 22 -5.18 3.78 13.30
CA VAL A 22 -4.93 2.34 13.11
C VAL A 22 -5.99 1.76 12.19
N LEU A 23 -5.56 1.11 11.11
CA LEU A 23 -6.49 0.37 10.26
C LEU A 23 -6.96 -0.89 10.98
N TYR A 24 -8.27 -1.03 11.12
CA TYR A 24 -8.85 -2.23 11.72
C TYR A 24 -8.56 -3.48 10.89
N PRO A 25 -8.40 -4.65 11.53
CA PRO A 25 -7.91 -5.87 10.88
C PRO A 25 -8.85 -6.40 9.79
N SER A 26 -10.14 -6.01 9.80
CA SER A 26 -11.13 -6.46 8.84
C SER A 26 -11.94 -5.31 8.24
N ILE A 27 -12.16 -5.38 6.93
CA ILE A 27 -13.09 -4.53 6.18
C ILE A 27 -14.09 -5.44 5.48
N ASP A 28 -15.34 -5.47 5.96
CA ASP A 28 -16.40 -6.35 5.44
C ASP A 28 -15.96 -7.81 5.32
N GLY A 29 -15.30 -8.34 6.36
CA GLY A 29 -14.82 -9.72 6.41
C GLY A 29 -13.56 -9.99 5.56
N LYS A 30 -12.92 -8.97 5.01
CA LYS A 30 -11.68 -9.06 4.22
C LYS A 30 -10.50 -8.57 5.06
N PHE A 31 -9.35 -9.22 4.92
CA PHE A 31 -8.18 -8.98 5.75
C PHE A 31 -6.98 -8.69 4.85
N PHE A 32 -6.17 -7.70 5.21
CA PHE A 32 -4.90 -7.47 4.53
C PHE A 32 -3.93 -8.62 4.80
N LYS A 33 -3.17 -8.99 3.78
CA LYS A 33 -2.10 -9.98 3.83
C LYS A 33 -0.83 -9.40 3.23
N SER A 34 0.30 -9.82 3.77
CA SER A 34 1.61 -9.46 3.22
C SER A 34 1.98 -10.39 2.06
N TYR A 35 2.40 -9.80 0.94
CA TYR A 35 2.83 -10.49 -0.27
C TYR A 35 4.24 -10.06 -0.73
N GLY A 36 4.78 -8.99 -0.17
CA GLY A 36 6.09 -8.44 -0.55
C GLY A 36 7.25 -9.09 0.22
N GLY A 37 8.46 -8.99 -0.32
CA GLY A 37 9.67 -9.48 0.37
C GLY A 37 10.09 -8.62 1.56
N VAL A 38 9.64 -7.36 1.63
CA VAL A 38 9.89 -6.45 2.75
C VAL A 38 8.75 -6.52 3.75
N LYS A 39 9.06 -6.92 4.99
CA LYS A 39 8.07 -7.16 6.05
C LYS A 39 7.64 -5.92 6.84
N SER A 40 8.46 -4.87 6.83
CA SER A 40 8.17 -3.58 7.49
C SER A 40 8.59 -2.47 6.53
N PHE A 41 7.65 -1.59 6.20
CA PHE A 41 7.86 -0.52 5.23
C PHE A 41 6.99 0.69 5.55
N GLY A 42 7.51 1.88 5.26
CA GLY A 42 6.78 3.12 5.44
C GLY A 42 7.29 4.23 4.55
N GLY A 43 6.56 5.34 4.56
CA GLY A 43 6.86 6.51 3.74
C GLY A 43 5.66 7.43 3.56
N GLU A 44 5.88 8.53 2.84
CA GLU A 44 4.83 9.47 2.47
C GLU A 44 3.80 8.81 1.54
N ALA A 45 2.52 9.02 1.82
CA ALA A 45 1.40 8.45 1.10
C ALA A 45 1.19 9.14 -0.25
N VAL A 46 1.25 8.34 -1.31
CA VAL A 46 0.69 8.70 -2.61
C VAL A 46 -0.61 7.91 -2.77
N THR A 47 -1.72 8.59 -3.05
CA THR A 47 -3.03 7.95 -3.09
C THR A 47 -3.55 7.78 -4.50
N VAL A 48 -4.27 6.68 -4.73
CA VAL A 48 -5.03 6.45 -5.95
C VAL A 48 -6.34 5.76 -5.62
N LYS A 49 -7.44 6.25 -6.18
CA LYS A 49 -8.75 5.62 -6.14
C LYS A 49 -9.10 5.12 -7.52
N CYS A 50 -9.38 3.84 -7.64
CA CYS A 50 -9.78 3.23 -8.90
C CYS A 50 -10.74 2.06 -8.66
N PHE A 51 -11.34 1.54 -9.72
CA PHE A 51 -12.20 0.37 -9.63
C PHE A 51 -11.94 -0.56 -10.81
N GLU A 52 -11.31 -1.70 -10.51
CA GLU A 52 -11.01 -2.77 -11.48
C GLU A 52 -10.21 -2.32 -12.71
N ASP A 53 -9.42 -1.26 -12.53
CA ASP A 53 -8.55 -0.66 -13.52
C ASP A 53 -7.24 -0.24 -12.86
N ASN A 54 -6.12 -0.68 -13.40
CA ASN A 54 -4.81 -0.41 -12.84
C ASN A 54 -3.96 0.54 -13.67
N SER A 55 -4.56 1.29 -14.60
CA SER A 55 -3.83 2.28 -15.39
C SER A 55 -3.06 3.26 -14.51
N ARG A 56 -3.74 3.89 -13.54
CA ARG A 56 -3.11 4.87 -12.64
C ARG A 56 -2.11 4.26 -11.66
N VAL A 57 -2.37 3.04 -11.19
CA VAL A 57 -1.43 2.27 -10.36
C VAL A 57 -0.12 2.02 -11.12
N LYS A 58 -0.21 1.53 -12.37
CA LYS A 58 0.95 1.28 -13.22
C LYS A 58 1.74 2.56 -13.50
N GLU A 59 1.05 3.65 -13.82
CA GLU A 59 1.69 4.94 -14.12
C GLU A 59 2.45 5.49 -12.92
N LEU A 60 1.83 5.51 -11.74
CA LEU A 60 2.47 6.03 -10.52
C LEU A 60 3.68 5.20 -10.10
N LEU A 61 3.60 3.86 -10.14
CA LEU A 61 4.72 2.98 -9.82
C LEU A 61 5.85 2.99 -10.86
N ALA A 62 5.69 3.77 -11.94
CA ALA A 62 6.74 4.07 -12.91
C ALA A 62 7.35 5.48 -12.70
N THR A 63 7.08 6.12 -11.56
CA THR A 63 7.63 7.42 -11.14
C THR A 63 8.46 7.27 -9.86
N ASP A 64 9.24 8.30 -9.52
CA ASP A 64 10.10 8.33 -8.33
C ASP A 64 9.32 8.09 -7.02
N GLY A 65 9.58 6.94 -6.42
CA GLY A 65 8.95 6.43 -5.20
C GLY A 65 9.83 6.49 -3.97
N GLN A 66 11.02 7.09 -4.05
CA GLN A 66 11.96 7.13 -2.93
C GLN A 66 11.29 7.69 -1.67
N GLY A 67 11.20 6.88 -0.61
CA GLY A 67 10.57 7.26 0.66
C GLY A 67 9.03 7.35 0.63
N LYS A 68 8.38 6.79 -0.39
CA LYS A 68 6.92 6.85 -0.59
C LYS A 68 6.27 5.47 -0.55
N VAL A 69 5.01 5.46 -0.16
CA VAL A 69 4.13 4.29 -0.19
C VAL A 69 2.91 4.62 -1.06
N LEU A 70 2.64 3.78 -2.05
CA LEU A 70 1.42 3.92 -2.86
C LEU A 70 0.26 3.26 -2.13
N VAL A 71 -0.81 4.02 -1.86
CA VAL A 71 -2.05 3.49 -1.28
C VAL A 71 -3.15 3.51 -2.33
N VAL A 72 -3.66 2.33 -2.64
CA VAL A 72 -4.68 2.09 -3.67
C VAL A 72 -6.01 1.77 -3.01
N ASP A 73 -6.98 2.67 -3.13
CA ASP A 73 -8.39 2.34 -2.90
C ASP A 73 -8.98 1.71 -4.17
N GLY A 74 -8.99 0.37 -4.21
CA GLY A 74 -9.55 -0.44 -5.29
C GLY A 74 -11.04 -0.78 -5.11
N GLY A 75 -11.72 -0.14 -4.15
CA GLY A 75 -13.11 -0.44 -3.81
C GLY A 75 -13.31 -1.84 -3.21
N SER A 76 -12.27 -2.42 -2.61
CA SER A 76 -12.28 -3.77 -2.02
C SER A 76 -12.71 -4.87 -3.01
N SER A 77 -12.52 -4.66 -4.33
CA SER A 77 -12.93 -5.65 -5.33
C SER A 77 -12.08 -6.92 -5.24
N MET A 78 -12.78 -8.06 -5.27
CA MET A 78 -12.20 -9.40 -5.27
C MET A 78 -12.24 -10.05 -6.66
N ARG A 79 -12.51 -9.29 -7.73
CA ARG A 79 -12.74 -9.84 -9.08
C ARG A 79 -11.53 -9.75 -10.00
N CYS A 80 -10.57 -8.90 -9.69
CA CYS A 80 -9.33 -8.79 -10.47
C CYS A 80 -8.17 -8.21 -9.64
N ALA A 81 -6.95 -8.50 -10.07
CA ALA A 81 -5.72 -7.99 -9.50
C ALA A 81 -5.38 -6.60 -10.06
N LEU A 82 -5.05 -5.66 -9.17
CA LEU A 82 -4.59 -4.31 -9.50
C LEU A 82 -3.06 -4.25 -9.66
N MET A 83 -2.32 -5.23 -9.14
CA MET A 83 -0.88 -5.33 -9.31
C MET A 83 -0.45 -6.79 -9.51
N GLY A 84 0.53 -7.00 -10.39
CA GLY A 84 1.26 -8.25 -10.58
C GLY A 84 2.76 -7.96 -10.62
N ASP A 85 3.55 -8.99 -10.90
CA ASP A 85 5.03 -8.98 -10.91
C ASP A 85 5.63 -7.79 -11.68
N MET A 86 5.28 -7.58 -12.95
CA MET A 86 5.84 -6.52 -13.79
C MET A 86 5.63 -5.11 -13.22
N ILE A 87 4.50 -4.88 -12.54
CA ILE A 87 4.19 -3.58 -11.93
C ILE A 87 4.96 -3.44 -10.61
N ALA A 88 5.08 -4.52 -9.83
CA ALA A 88 5.89 -4.53 -8.62
C ALA A 88 7.39 -4.36 -8.91
N GLU A 89 7.92 -4.99 -9.96
CA GLU A 89 9.29 -4.77 -10.45
C GLU A 89 9.55 -3.32 -10.84
N SER A 90 8.56 -2.68 -11.49
CA SER A 90 8.62 -1.24 -11.77
C SER A 90 8.73 -0.44 -10.47
N ALA A 91 7.90 -0.75 -9.47
CA ALA A 91 7.95 -0.07 -8.18
C ALA A 91 9.34 -0.17 -7.52
N VAL A 92 9.95 -1.36 -7.53
CA VAL A 92 11.32 -1.58 -7.05
C VAL A 92 12.32 -0.72 -7.84
N LYS A 93 12.23 -0.75 -9.18
CA LYS A 93 13.12 0.01 -10.07
C LYS A 93 13.10 1.52 -9.76
N TYR A 94 11.95 2.07 -9.40
CA TYR A 94 11.78 3.48 -9.06
C TYR A 94 11.83 3.78 -7.55
N GLY A 95 12.26 2.83 -6.72
CA GLY A 95 12.60 3.07 -5.32
C GLY A 95 11.41 3.20 -4.36
N TRP A 96 10.23 2.69 -4.72
CA TRP A 96 9.08 2.68 -3.82
C TRP A 96 9.35 1.83 -2.58
N SER A 97 8.97 2.35 -1.40
CA SER A 97 9.06 1.59 -0.14
C SER A 97 8.07 0.44 -0.10
N GLY A 98 6.86 0.66 -0.65
CA GLY A 98 5.83 -0.36 -0.71
C GLY A 98 4.51 0.11 -1.30
N VAL A 99 3.55 -0.81 -1.32
CA VAL A 99 2.21 -0.62 -1.87
C VAL A 99 1.17 -1.25 -0.93
N ILE A 100 0.12 -0.50 -0.61
CA ILE A 100 -1.06 -1.00 0.10
C ILE A 100 -2.25 -0.98 -0.88
N ILE A 101 -2.92 -2.12 -1.06
CA ILE A 101 -3.99 -2.28 -2.03
C ILE A 101 -5.26 -2.76 -1.35
N ASN A 102 -6.25 -1.87 -1.23
CA ASN A 102 -7.63 -2.23 -0.89
C ASN A 102 -8.30 -2.94 -2.09
N GLY A 103 -7.86 -4.17 -2.34
CA GLY A 103 -8.18 -4.97 -3.51
C GLY A 103 -7.24 -6.16 -3.62
N CYS A 104 -7.13 -6.76 -4.81
CA CYS A 104 -6.33 -7.96 -5.02
C CYS A 104 -5.02 -7.72 -5.78
N VAL A 105 -4.10 -8.66 -5.64
CA VAL A 105 -2.85 -8.80 -6.40
C VAL A 105 -2.78 -10.16 -7.10
N ARG A 106 -1.73 -10.38 -7.89
CA ARG A 106 -1.42 -11.67 -8.52
C ARG A 106 0.09 -11.87 -8.64
N ASP A 107 0.52 -13.02 -9.13
CA ASP A 107 1.95 -13.35 -9.31
C ASP A 107 2.72 -13.28 -7.97
N VAL A 108 2.07 -13.74 -6.89
CA VAL A 108 2.49 -13.48 -5.51
C VAL A 108 3.83 -14.09 -5.13
N ASP A 109 4.20 -15.23 -5.72
CA ASP A 109 5.51 -15.86 -5.46
C ASP A 109 6.66 -15.00 -6.03
N ALA A 110 6.44 -14.37 -7.19
CA ALA A 110 7.39 -13.43 -7.76
C ALA A 110 7.46 -12.16 -6.91
N ILE A 111 6.32 -11.59 -6.50
CA ILE A 111 6.26 -10.40 -5.64
C ILE A 111 6.98 -10.63 -4.29
N ALA A 112 6.85 -11.83 -3.70
CA ALA A 112 7.48 -12.18 -2.44
C ALA A 112 9.02 -12.18 -2.50
N SER A 113 9.60 -12.28 -3.70
CA SER A 113 11.06 -12.21 -3.91
C SER A 113 11.58 -10.78 -4.10
N LEU A 114 10.70 -9.79 -4.25
CA LEU A 114 11.07 -8.41 -4.53
C LEU A 114 11.35 -7.63 -3.24
N ASN A 115 12.31 -6.70 -3.30
CA ASN A 115 12.59 -5.75 -2.22
C ASN A 115 11.54 -4.62 -2.19
N LEU A 116 10.28 -5.00 -1.95
CA LEU A 116 9.12 -4.12 -1.90
C LEU A 116 8.15 -4.60 -0.81
N GLY A 117 7.59 -3.67 -0.03
CA GLY A 117 6.50 -3.98 0.88
C GLY A 117 5.19 -4.07 0.11
N VAL A 118 4.39 -5.12 0.28
CA VAL A 118 3.10 -5.25 -0.42
C VAL A 118 2.04 -5.82 0.52
N HIS A 119 1.05 -5.00 0.86
CA HIS A 119 -0.15 -5.44 1.58
C HIS A 119 -1.38 -5.37 0.68
N ALA A 120 -2.12 -6.46 0.56
CA ALA A 120 -3.36 -6.51 -0.24
C ALA A 120 -4.40 -7.45 0.38
N LEU A 121 -5.67 -7.37 -0.03
CA LEU A 121 -6.73 -8.20 0.56
C LEU A 121 -6.65 -9.68 0.14
N ALA A 122 -6.32 -9.96 -1.12
CA ALA A 122 -6.17 -11.34 -1.61
C ALA A 122 -5.31 -11.43 -2.88
N ALA A 123 -4.96 -12.67 -3.23
CA ALA A 123 -4.44 -13.02 -4.55
C ALA A 123 -5.59 -13.48 -5.46
N ILE A 124 -5.54 -13.12 -6.74
CA ILE A 124 -6.47 -13.61 -7.77
C ILE A 124 -5.78 -13.64 -9.15
N PRO A 125 -5.93 -14.67 -9.99
CA PRO A 125 -5.22 -14.73 -11.28
C PRO A 125 -5.71 -13.69 -12.32
N GLN A 126 -6.98 -13.26 -12.22
CA GLN A 126 -7.61 -12.39 -13.20
C GLN A 126 -6.99 -10.99 -13.20
N LYS A 127 -6.53 -10.49 -14.35
CA LYS A 127 -6.03 -9.11 -14.49
C LYS A 127 -7.17 -8.08 -14.51
N SER A 128 -6.88 -6.87 -14.03
CA SER A 128 -7.77 -5.70 -14.19
C SER A 128 -7.83 -5.18 -15.62
N ASN A 129 -8.70 -4.19 -15.84
CA ASN A 129 -8.73 -3.38 -17.07
C ASN A 129 -7.59 -2.34 -17.09
N ARG A 130 -7.45 -1.69 -18.26
CA ARG A 130 -6.51 -0.59 -18.51
C ARG A 130 -7.13 0.45 -19.45
N LYS A 131 -8.16 1.13 -18.98
CA LYS A 131 -8.93 2.16 -19.68
C LYS A 131 -8.51 3.58 -19.30
N GLY A 132 -7.49 3.74 -18.45
CA GLY A 132 -7.03 5.05 -18.00
C GLY A 132 -7.91 5.70 -16.93
N VAL A 133 -8.80 4.93 -16.29
CA VAL A 133 -9.72 5.46 -15.26
C VAL A 133 -9.08 5.42 -13.87
N GLY A 134 -9.53 6.33 -13.00
CA GLY A 134 -9.05 6.47 -11.63
C GLY A 134 -8.58 7.90 -11.33
N GLU A 135 -8.58 8.23 -10.05
CA GLU A 135 -8.21 9.54 -9.51
C GLU A 135 -6.95 9.39 -8.65
N THR A 136 -6.02 10.32 -8.78
CA THR A 136 -4.71 10.28 -8.08
C THR A 136 -4.56 11.49 -7.19
N ASN A 137 -3.81 11.36 -6.08
CA ASN A 137 -3.57 12.44 -5.12
C ASN A 137 -4.86 13.07 -4.57
N ILE A 138 -5.83 12.22 -4.24
CA ILE A 138 -7.06 12.61 -3.54
C ILE A 138 -7.09 12.01 -2.14
N THR A 139 -7.90 12.59 -1.25
CA THR A 139 -8.21 11.93 0.02
C THR A 139 -9.01 10.65 -0.25
N ILE A 140 -8.58 9.54 0.35
CA ILE A 140 -9.25 8.23 0.25
C ILE A 140 -9.63 7.73 1.64
N GLN A 141 -10.65 6.87 1.70
CA GLN A 141 -11.09 6.23 2.93
C GLN A 141 -11.04 4.71 2.73
N ILE A 142 -10.32 4.01 3.61
CA ILE A 142 -10.20 2.55 3.60
C ILE A 142 -10.61 2.06 4.99
N GLY A 143 -11.73 1.34 5.09
CA GLY A 143 -12.27 0.94 6.38
C GLY A 143 -12.54 2.15 7.28
N ASN A 144 -11.90 2.17 8.46
CA ASN A 144 -12.06 3.22 9.47
C ASN A 144 -11.05 4.38 9.34
N ILE A 145 -10.12 4.33 8.39
CA ILE A 145 -9.06 5.34 8.26
C ILE A 145 -9.28 6.26 7.06
N THR A 146 -8.88 7.52 7.21
CA THR A 146 -8.81 8.52 6.15
C THR A 146 -7.35 8.82 5.85
N ILE A 147 -6.98 8.79 4.57
CA ILE A 147 -5.61 9.02 4.11
C ILE A 147 -5.63 10.19 3.14
N GLN A 148 -4.91 11.24 3.48
CA GLN A 148 -4.67 12.39 2.62
C GLN A 148 -3.31 12.24 1.93
N PRO A 149 -3.15 12.80 0.70
CA PRO A 149 -1.83 12.92 0.11
C PRO A 149 -0.88 13.66 1.05
N GLY A 150 0.31 13.12 1.29
CA GLY A 150 1.29 13.69 2.22
C GLY A 150 1.22 13.16 3.66
N ASP A 151 0.17 12.41 4.03
CA ASP A 151 0.19 11.61 5.27
C ASP A 151 1.31 10.55 5.19
N TYR A 152 1.69 9.98 6.32
CA TYR A 152 2.70 8.93 6.41
C TYR A 152 2.06 7.59 6.71
N ILE A 153 2.47 6.58 5.95
CA ILE A 153 2.05 5.20 6.11
C ILE A 153 3.17 4.40 6.73
N TYR A 154 2.81 3.56 7.70
CA TYR A 154 3.70 2.56 8.28
C TYR A 154 2.97 1.22 8.35
N ALA A 155 3.60 0.18 7.82
CA ALA A 155 2.98 -1.13 7.74
C ALA A 155 3.99 -2.22 8.07
N ASP A 156 3.55 -3.16 8.89
CA ASP A 156 4.25 -4.41 9.19
C ASP A 156 3.25 -5.57 9.37
N ASN A 157 3.72 -6.74 9.79
CA ASN A 157 2.85 -7.90 9.99
C ASN A 157 1.79 -7.72 11.09
N ASN A 158 1.90 -6.69 11.95
CA ASN A 158 0.92 -6.41 12.99
C ASN A 158 -0.24 -5.57 12.46
N GLY A 159 0.03 -4.65 11.53
CA GLY A 159 -1.01 -3.82 10.96
C GLY A 159 -0.50 -2.68 10.08
N ILE A 160 -1.43 -1.78 9.77
CA ILE A 160 -1.19 -0.56 8.99
C ILE A 160 -1.64 0.61 9.85
N ILE A 161 -0.77 1.61 9.99
CA ILE A 161 -1.07 2.87 10.68
C ILE A 161 -0.85 4.06 9.74
N VAL A 162 -1.56 5.15 10.01
CA VAL A 162 -1.47 6.43 9.31
C VAL A 162 -1.16 7.52 10.31
N SER A 163 -0.14 8.32 10.02
CA SER A 163 0.23 9.49 10.81
C SER A 163 0.21 10.74 9.93
N LYS A 164 -0.18 11.88 10.49
CA LYS A 164 -0.09 13.18 9.81
C LYS A 164 1.35 13.70 9.71
N THR A 165 2.26 13.14 10.50
CA THR A 165 3.67 13.55 10.59
C THR A 165 4.59 12.34 10.46
N LYS A 166 5.81 12.57 9.95
CA LYS A 166 6.85 11.55 9.85
C LYS A 166 7.25 11.06 11.26
N LEU A 167 7.28 9.75 11.47
CA LEU A 167 7.63 9.10 12.75
C LEU A 167 9.03 8.44 12.75
N VAL A 168 9.52 8.05 11.57
CA VAL A 168 10.84 7.41 11.39
C VAL A 168 11.55 8.02 10.20
N ASP A 169 12.87 8.10 10.30
CA ASP A 169 13.71 8.76 9.31
C ASP A 169 14.06 7.94 8.07
#